data_AF-A0A2P4QNQ4-F1
#
_entry.id   AF-A0A2P4QNQ4-F1
#
_cell.length_a   1.000
_cell.length_b   1.000
_cell.length_c   1.000
_cell.angle_alpha   90.00
_cell.angle_beta   90.00
_cell.angle_gamma   90.00
#
_symmetry.space_group_name_H-M   'P 1'
#
loop_
_entity.id
_entity.type
_entity.pdbx_description
1 polymer ?
#
loop_
_entity_poly.entity_id
_entity_poly.type
_entity_poly.pdbx_seq_one_letter_code
_entity_poly.pdbx_strand_id
1 'polypeptide(L)' 'MMPQTRKEYEAEQSVIREVVDPVDGRVRLIRGSGEVIERIVSKEEHKRINRQATMGDSLTYQKNWMKYAR' A
#
# COMPACT_ATOMS: atom_id res chain seq x y z
N MET A 1 19.99 -23.44 -7.25
CA MET A 1 20.06 -22.01 -6.89
C MET A 1 21.43 -21.76 -6.30
N MET A 2 22.20 -20.81 -6.84
CA MET A 2 23.49 -20.43 -6.25
C MET A 2 23.21 -19.39 -5.16
N PRO A 3 23.75 -19.56 -3.94
CA PRO A 3 23.59 -18.56 -2.90
C PRO A 3 24.25 -17.25 -3.33
N GLN A 4 23.49 -16.17 -3.18
CA GLN A 4 23.92 -14.81 -3.43
C GLN A 4 25.11 -14.43 -2.53
N THR A 5 26.05 -13.65 -3.08
CA THR A 5 27.13 -13.06 -2.30
C THR A 5 26.63 -11.87 -1.49
N ARG A 6 27.29 -11.56 -0.38
CA ARG A 6 26.94 -10.40 0.45
C ARG A 6 26.90 -9.08 -0.34
N LYS A 7 27.84 -8.90 -1.28
CA LYS A 7 27.94 -7.70 -2.10
C LYS A 7 26.74 -7.54 -3.04
N GLU A 8 26.28 -8.63 -3.63
CA GLU A 8 25.08 -8.64 -4.47
C GLU A 8 23.82 -8.33 -3.64
N TYR A 9 23.74 -8.86 -2.41
CA TYR A 9 22.62 -8.57 -1.50
C TYR A 9 22.57 -7.10 -1.12
N GLU A 10 23.69 -6.53 -0.72
CA GLU A 10 23.77 -5.10 -0.37
C GLU A 10 23.46 -4.21 -1.57
N ALA A 11 23.87 -4.60 -2.79
CA ALA A 11 23.54 -3.87 -4.01
C ALA A 11 22.03 -3.87 -4.29
N GLU A 12 21.35 -5.01 -4.13
CA GLU A 12 19.90 -5.09 -4.32
C GLU A 12 19.12 -4.23 -3.31
N GLN A 13 19.58 -4.18 -2.06
CA GLN A 13 18.93 -3.37 -1.00
C GLN A 13 18.90 -1.86 -1.30
N SER A 14 19.75 -1.38 -2.20
CA SER A 14 19.76 0.02 -2.65
C SER A 14 18.64 0.37 -3.64
N VAL A 15 17.97 -0.64 -4.21
CA VAL A 15 16.97 -0.45 -5.26
C VAL A 15 15.57 -0.41 -4.64
N ILE A 16 14.85 0.67 -4.92
CA ILE A 16 13.44 0.85 -4.57
C ILE A 16 12.62 0.99 -5.85
N ARG A 17 11.52 0.24 -5.95
CA ARG A 17 10.62 0.25 -7.12
C ARG A 17 9.16 0.34 -6.70
N GLU A 18 8.37 1.00 -7.53
CA GLU A 18 6.91 1.03 -7.40
C GLU A 18 6.31 -0.14 -8.18
N VAL A 19 5.49 -0.93 -7.51
CA VAL A 19 4.83 -2.11 -8.09
C VAL A 19 3.34 -2.03 -7.80
N VAL A 20 2.52 -2.25 -8.82
CA VAL A 20 1.07 -2.39 -8.66
C VAL A 20 0.80 -3.80 -8.15
N ASP A 21 0.16 -3.92 -6.99
CA ASP A 21 -0.28 -5.21 -6.45
C ASP A 21 -1.43 -5.76 -7.33
N PRO A 22 -1.30 -6.99 -7.85
CA PRO A 22 -2.32 -7.59 -8.71
C PRO A 22 -3.64 -7.95 -7.98
N VAL A 23 -3.64 -8.01 -6.65
CA VAL A 23 -4.81 -8.39 -5.83
C VAL A 23 -5.72 -7.20 -5.56
N ASP A 24 -5.16 -6.09 -5.08
CA ASP A 24 -5.94 -4.91 -4.67
C ASP A 24 -5.71 -3.66 -5.55
N GLY A 25 -4.80 -3.74 -6.53
CA GLY A 25 -4.48 -2.66 -7.45
C GLY A 25 -3.71 -1.50 -6.81
N ARG A 26 -3.26 -1.61 -5.57
CA ARG A 26 -2.52 -0.53 -4.89
C ARG A 26 -1.06 -0.52 -5.30
N VAL A 27 -0.49 0.69 -5.34
CA VAL A 27 0.95 0.85 -5.56
C VAL A 27 1.69 0.59 -4.25
N ARG A 28 2.66 -0.33 -4.28
CA ARG A 28 3.57 -0.64 -3.17
C ARG A 28 4.99 -0.23 -3.53
N LEU A 29 5.73 0.29 -2.55
CA LEU A 29 7.18 0.45 -2.68
C LEU A 29 7.86 -0.85 -2.24
N ILE A 30 8.67 -1.41 -3.12
CA ILE A 30 9.42 -2.65 -2.89
C ILE A 30 10.90 -2.34 -2.84
N ARG A 31 11.57 -2.73 -1.75
CA ARG A 31 13.03 -2.68 -1.58
C ARG A 31 13.65 -4.04 -1.88
N GLY A 32 14.73 -4.01 -2.68
CA GLY A 32 15.50 -5.19 -3.04
C GLY A 32 14.63 -6.35 -3.53
N SER A 33 14.78 -7.50 -2.87
CA SER A 33 14.18 -8.77 -3.28
C SER A 33 12.68 -8.90 -2.98
N GLY A 34 12.06 -8.00 -2.21
CA GLY A 34 10.62 -8.09 -1.95
C GLY A 34 10.09 -7.41 -0.69
N GLU A 35 10.91 -6.66 0.04
CA GLU A 35 10.44 -5.99 1.25
C GLU A 35 9.48 -4.85 0.87
N VAL A 36 8.28 -4.87 1.44
CA VAL A 36 7.31 -3.79 1.27
C VAL A 36 7.65 -2.68 2.25
N ILE A 37 7.86 -1.45 1.75
CA ILE A 37 8.13 -0.28 2.58
C ILE A 37 7.03 0.78 2.42
N GLU A 38 6.90 1.62 3.43
CA GLU A 38 5.95 2.75 3.41
C GLU A 38 6.56 3.99 2.75
N ARG A 39 5.73 4.70 1.99
CA ARG A 39 6.10 6.03 1.47
C ARG A 39 5.80 7.08 2.54
N ILE A 40 6.81 7.87 2.91
CA ILE A 40 6.55 9.12 3.63
C ILE A 40 5.87 10.08 2.65
N VAL A 41 4.65 10.47 2.97
CA VAL A 41 3.83 11.39 2.16
C VAL A 41 3.68 12.73 2.85
N SER A 42 3.34 13.77 2.08
CA SER A 42 2.99 15.07 2.65
C SER A 42 1.72 14.97 3.51
N LYS A 43 1.53 15.94 4.41
CA LYS A 43 0.32 16.02 5.23
C LYS A 43 -0.97 16.06 4.40
N GLU A 44 -0.96 16.76 3.26
CA GLU A 44 -2.15 16.86 2.40
C GLU A 44 -2.43 15.54 1.67
N GLU A 45 -1.38 14.87 1.20
CA GLU A 45 -1.51 13.57 0.55
C GLU A 45 -2.02 12.51 1.54
N HIS A 46 -1.50 12.51 2.78
CA HIS A 46 -2.01 11.66 3.84
C HIS A 46 -3.51 11.90 4.11
N LYS A 47 -3.96 13.16 4.19
CA LYS A 47 -5.38 13.49 4.34
C LYS A 47 -6.22 12.98 3.16
N ARG A 48 -5.71 13.10 1.93
CA ARG A 48 -6.37 12.64 0.71
C ARG A 48 -6.57 11.12 0.73
N ILE A 49 -5.52 10.37 1.06
CA ILE A 49 -5.55 8.90 1.20
C ILE A 49 -6.58 8.49 2.25
N ASN A 50 -6.56 9.12 3.43
CA ASN A 50 -7.51 8.81 4.49
C ASN A 50 -8.96 9.09 4.07
N ARG A 51 -9.23 10.25 3.45
CA ARG A 51 -10.58 10.57 2.95
C ARG A 51 -11.07 9.51 1.96
N GLN A 52 -10.23 9.09 1.02
CA GLN A 52 -10.59 8.07 0.03
C GLN A 52 -10.85 6.71 0.67
N ALA A 53 -10.03 6.31 1.66
CA ALA A 53 -10.19 5.06 2.38
C ALA A 53 -11.52 5.01 3.15
N THR A 54 -11.88 6.09 3.86
CA THR A 54 -13.09 6.13 4.71
C THR A 54 -14.40 6.39 3.93
N MET A 55 -14.32 6.83 2.66
CA MET A 55 -15.50 7.16 1.86
C MET A 55 -16.42 5.93 1.65
N GLY A 56 -15.85 4.75 1.45
CA GLY A 56 -16.61 3.50 1.30
C GLY A 56 -17.32 3.05 2.59
N ASP A 57 -16.72 3.32 3.74
CA ASP A 57 -17.26 2.94 5.04
C ASP A 57 -18.52 3.73 5.38
N SER A 58 -18.52 5.04 5.07
CA SER A 58 -19.68 5.90 5.32
C SER A 58 -20.89 5.51 4.46
N LEU A 59 -20.67 5.16 3.20
CA LEU A 59 -21.72 4.67 2.29
C LEU A 59 -22.29 3.33 2.75
N THR A 60 -21.43 2.42 3.20
CA THR A 60 -21.82 1.10 3.71
C THR A 60 -22.60 1.23 5.02
N TYR A 61 -22.14 2.08 5.92
CA TYR A 61 -22.83 2.39 7.18
C TYR A 61 -24.23 2.94 6.94
N GLN A 62 -24.40 3.93 6.05
CA GLN A 62 -25.72 4.48 5.72
C GLN A 62 -26.67 3.44 5.14
N LYS A 63 -26.21 2.60 4.21
CA LYS A 63 -27.04 1.53 3.62
C LYS A 63 -27.51 0.53 4.68
N ASN A 64 -26.62 0.13 5.59
CA ASN A 64 -26.96 -0.80 6.66
C ASN A 64 -27.93 -0.16 7.65
N TRP A 65 -27.70 1.09 8.07
CA TRP A 65 -28.62 1.82 8.95
C TRP A 65 -30.05 1.88 8.36
N MET A 66 -30.19 2.25 7.09
CA MET A 66 -31.51 2.30 6.44
C MET A 66 -32.21 0.94 6.37
N LYS A 67 -31.45 -0.17 6.32
CA LYS A 67 -31.99 -1.53 6.31
C LYS A 67 -32.53 -1.95 7.69
N TYR A 68 -31.88 -1.55 8.77
CA TYR A 68 -32.29 -1.89 10.15
C TYR A 68 -33.32 -0.90 10.74
N ALA A 69 -33.46 0.29 10.16
CA ALA A 69 -34.45 1.29 10.55
C ALA A 69 -35.83 1.08 9.90
N ARG A 70 -36.01 0.01 9.11
CA ARG A 70 -37.30 -0.50 8.63
C ARG A 70 -37.73 -1.70 9.46
#